data_AF-A0A9W3CVV1-F1
#
_entry.id   AF-A0A9W3CVV1-F1
#
_cell.length_a   1.000
_cell.length_b   1.000
_cell.length_c   1.000
_cell.angle_alpha   90.00
_cell.angle_beta   90.00
_cell.angle_gamma   90.00
#
_symmetry.space_group_name_H-M   'P 1'
#
loop_
_entity.id
_entity.type
_entity.pdbx_description
1 polymer ?
#
loop_
_entity_poly.entity_id
_entity_poly.type
_entity_poly.pdbx_seq_one_letter_code
_entity_poly.pdbx_strand_id
1 'polypeptide(L)'
;MPSLSDLFKMTHAKPDGTFVDPASEKLFNTVAARVDERETQLTQQSPDGIPVKLTTEEVDRIFEEVAPRKKGRTVGIGSVNEVARATSSYSSRRAQETSQMQARLDTQQERLDSLENLLDIMAMGNPNMQRALAARREALGMQQRDPESTDPVGAGTSGEDRADRLL
;
A
#
# COMPACT_ATOMS: atom_id res chain seq x y z
N MET A 1 -8.56 2.52 -10.90
CA MET A 1 -8.99 1.71 -12.06
C MET A 1 -10.35 1.12 -11.71
N PRO A 2 -11.31 1.05 -12.64
CA PRO A 2 -12.59 0.38 -12.37
C PRO A 2 -12.36 -1.11 -12.10
N SER A 3 -13.22 -1.73 -11.27
CA SER A 3 -13.13 -3.16 -11.00
C SER A 3 -13.56 -3.99 -12.22
N LEU A 4 -13.16 -5.26 -12.25
CA LEU A 4 -13.65 -6.25 -13.20
C LEU A 4 -15.17 -6.39 -13.15
N SER A 5 -15.76 -6.25 -11.97
CA SER A 5 -17.21 -6.26 -11.78
C SER A 5 -17.90 -5.06 -12.46
N ASP A 6 -17.29 -3.87 -12.36
CA ASP A 6 -17.79 -2.65 -13.03
C ASP A 6 -17.66 -2.76 -14.55
N LEU A 7 -16.53 -3.29 -15.02
CA LEU A 7 -16.29 -3.51 -16.45
C LEU A 7 -17.28 -4.54 -17.01
N PHE A 8 -17.54 -5.62 -16.27
CA PHE A 8 -18.53 -6.63 -16.63
C PHE A 8 -19.93 -6.04 -16.71
N LYS A 9 -20.30 -5.17 -15.77
CA LYS A 9 -21.55 -4.40 -15.85
C LYS A 9 -21.62 -3.56 -17.12
N MET A 10 -20.55 -2.86 -17.48
CA MET A 10 -20.53 -2.03 -18.70
C MET A 10 -20.67 -2.86 -19.99
N THR A 11 -20.16 -4.10 -20.03
CA THR A 11 -20.24 -4.94 -21.23
C THR A 11 -21.49 -5.80 -21.30
N HIS A 12 -22.13 -6.09 -20.16
CA HIS A 12 -23.27 -7.02 -20.07
C HIS A 12 -24.53 -6.42 -19.44
N ALA A 13 -24.54 -5.11 -19.19
CA ALA A 13 -25.75 -4.35 -18.89
C ALA A 13 -26.03 -3.31 -19.98
N LYS A 14 -27.31 -3.06 -20.20
CA LYS A 14 -27.80 -1.96 -21.02
C LYS A 14 -27.57 -0.63 -20.29
N PRO A 15 -27.65 0.52 -21.00
CA PRO A 15 -27.54 1.84 -20.38
C PRO A 15 -28.59 2.11 -19.29
N ASP A 16 -29.70 1.36 -19.28
CA ASP A 16 -30.75 1.41 -18.25
C ASP A 16 -30.39 0.62 -16.97
N GLY A 17 -29.22 -0.02 -16.93
CA GLY A 17 -28.74 -0.84 -15.80
C GLY A 17 -29.24 -2.28 -15.81
N THR A 18 -30.06 -2.68 -16.78
CA THR A 18 -30.59 -4.04 -16.91
C THR A 18 -29.58 -4.95 -17.59
N PHE A 19 -29.32 -6.11 -17.01
CA PHE A 19 -28.42 -7.11 -17.62
C PHE A 19 -29.00 -7.67 -18.92
N VAL A 20 -28.11 -7.93 -19.88
CA VAL A 20 -28.45 -8.47 -21.20
C VAL A 20 -28.95 -9.91 -21.09
N ASP A 21 -28.47 -10.67 -20.10
CA ASP A 21 -28.89 -12.03 -19.83
C ASP A 21 -29.01 -12.33 -18.31
N PRO A 22 -29.88 -13.28 -17.92
CA PRO A 22 -30.11 -13.63 -16.51
C PRO A 22 -28.89 -14.27 -15.81
N ALA A 23 -27.97 -14.87 -16.57
CA ALA A 23 -26.80 -15.52 -16.00
C ALA A 23 -25.74 -14.47 -15.57
N SER A 24 -25.59 -13.41 -16.35
CA SER A 24 -24.77 -12.24 -16.03
C SER A 24 -25.30 -11.50 -14.80
N GLU A 25 -26.61 -11.33 -14.69
CA GLU A 25 -27.24 -10.75 -13.50
C GLU A 25 -26.96 -11.61 -12.25
N LYS A 26 -27.15 -12.93 -12.37
CA LYS A 26 -26.87 -13.86 -11.27
C LYS A 26 -25.40 -13.80 -10.84
N LEU A 27 -24.48 -13.75 -11.80
CA LEU A 27 -23.05 -13.62 -11.51
C LEU A 27 -22.76 -12.32 -10.76
N PHE A 28 -23.26 -11.19 -11.27
CA PHE A 28 -23.05 -9.89 -10.63
C PHE A 28 -23.59 -9.86 -9.19
N ASN A 29 -24.79 -10.38 -8.96
CA ASN A 29 -25.37 -10.46 -7.62
C ASN A 29 -24.59 -11.40 -6.70
N THR A 30 -24.02 -12.48 -7.24
CA THR A 30 -23.16 -13.40 -6.49
C THR A 30 -21.86 -12.71 -6.07
N VAL A 31 -21.25 -11.91 -6.96
CA VAL A 31 -20.06 -11.09 -6.63
C VAL A 31 -20.39 -10.11 -5.52
N ALA A 32 -21.49 -9.37 -5.65
CA ALA A 32 -21.92 -8.38 -4.65
C ALA A 32 -22.15 -9.03 -3.27
N ALA A 33 -22.87 -10.15 -3.22
CA ALA A 33 -23.09 -10.88 -1.97
C ALA A 33 -21.77 -11.36 -1.33
N ARG A 34 -20.82 -11.81 -2.16
CA ARG A 34 -19.51 -12.30 -1.68
C ARG A 34 -18.60 -11.16 -1.20
N VAL A 35 -18.70 -9.99 -1.82
CA VAL A 35 -18.05 -8.74 -1.36
C VAL A 35 -18.61 -8.35 0.01
N ASP A 36 -19.92 -8.23 0.16
CA ASP A 36 -20.58 -7.89 1.42
C ASP A 36 -20.20 -8.90 2.54
N GLU A 37 -20.18 -10.19 2.22
CA GLU A 37 -19.78 -11.25 3.15
C GLU A 37 -18.32 -11.08 3.61
N ARG A 38 -17.42 -10.65 2.74
CA ARG A 38 -15.99 -10.44 3.08
C ARG A 38 -15.78 -9.14 3.84
N GLU A 39 -16.49 -8.05 3.48
CA GLU A 39 -16.46 -6.79 4.23
C GLU A 39 -16.99 -6.97 5.65
N THR A 40 -18.09 -7.70 5.82
CA THR A 40 -18.63 -8.03 7.14
C THR A 40 -17.67 -8.91 7.94
N GLN A 41 -17.05 -9.93 7.32
CA GLN A 41 -16.02 -10.73 7.99
C GLN A 41 -14.82 -9.89 8.45
N LEU A 42 -14.31 -9.00 7.61
CA LEU A 42 -13.18 -8.12 7.96
C LEU A 42 -13.56 -7.10 9.03
N THR A 43 -14.78 -6.59 9.00
CA THR A 43 -15.31 -5.69 10.03
C THR A 43 -15.42 -6.40 11.38
N GLN A 44 -15.86 -7.66 11.39
CA GLN A 44 -15.95 -8.47 12.62
C GLN A 44 -14.59 -8.91 13.17
N GLN A 45 -13.57 -9.02 12.31
CA GLN A 45 -12.20 -9.31 12.71
C GLN A 45 -11.40 -8.04 13.06
N SER A 46 -11.90 -6.86 12.68
CA SER A 46 -11.30 -5.59 13.03
C SER A 46 -11.56 -5.30 14.52
N PRO A 47 -10.51 -5.13 15.35
CA PRO A 47 -10.66 -4.81 16.77
C PRO A 47 -11.35 -3.45 17.00
N ASP A 48 -11.34 -2.58 15.99
CA ASP A 48 -11.92 -1.23 16.04
C ASP A 48 -13.39 -1.19 15.61
N GLY A 49 -13.95 -2.30 15.08
CA GLY A 49 -15.33 -2.37 14.59
C GLY A 49 -15.63 -1.44 13.40
N ILE A 50 -14.59 -0.89 12.78
CA ILE A 50 -14.72 0.03 11.64
C ILE A 50 -15.11 -0.76 10.39
N PRO A 51 -16.11 -0.32 9.61
CA PRO A 51 -16.48 -0.95 8.35
C PRO A 51 -15.29 -1.00 7.38
N VAL A 52 -14.81 -2.21 7.09
CA VAL A 52 -13.72 -2.41 6.13
C VAL A 52 -14.31 -2.50 4.73
N LYS A 53 -14.00 -1.52 3.89
CA LYS A 53 -14.35 -1.55 2.47
C LYS A 53 -13.29 -2.31 1.69
N LEU A 54 -13.71 -3.27 0.87
CA LEU A 54 -12.78 -4.01 0.02
C LEU A 54 -12.14 -3.09 -1.02
N THR A 55 -10.86 -3.34 -1.26
CA THR A 55 -10.14 -2.70 -2.35
C THR A 55 -10.58 -3.26 -3.71
N THR A 56 -10.35 -2.51 -4.79
CA THR A 56 -10.65 -2.96 -6.16
C THR A 56 -10.01 -4.31 -6.48
N GLU A 57 -8.79 -4.56 -5.99
CA GLU A 57 -8.08 -5.82 -6.20
C GLU A 57 -8.72 -7.02 -5.48
N GLU A 58 -9.37 -6.79 -4.34
CA GLU A 58 -10.11 -7.82 -3.61
C GLU A 58 -11.44 -8.14 -4.28
N VAL A 59 -12.15 -7.11 -4.75
CA VAL A 59 -13.36 -7.28 -5.57
C VAL A 59 -13.04 -8.04 -6.86
N ASP A 60 -11.92 -7.73 -7.51
CA ASP A 60 -11.46 -8.42 -8.72
C ASP A 60 -11.14 -9.90 -8.45
N ARG A 61 -10.48 -10.21 -7.32
CA ARG A 61 -10.24 -11.59 -6.90
C ARG A 61 -11.54 -12.35 -6.65
N ILE A 62 -12.52 -11.72 -5.99
CA ILE A 62 -13.84 -12.32 -5.76
C ILE A 62 -14.52 -12.58 -7.09
N PHE A 63 -14.48 -11.63 -8.02
CA PHE A 63 -15.05 -11.79 -9.35
C PHE A 63 -14.48 -13.02 -10.07
N GLU A 64 -13.16 -13.23 -10.00
CA GLU A 64 -12.52 -14.39 -10.60
C GLU A 64 -12.83 -15.73 -9.91
N GLU A 65 -13.12 -15.72 -8.59
CA GLU A 65 -13.53 -16.89 -7.81
C GLU A 65 -14.94 -17.35 -8.21
N VAL A 66 -15.87 -16.40 -8.41
CA VAL A 66 -17.28 -16.69 -8.68
C VAL A 66 -17.62 -16.77 -10.17
N ALA A 67 -16.84 -16.12 -11.03
CA ALA A 67 -17.07 -16.13 -12.46
C ALA A 67 -16.64 -17.46 -13.11
N PRO A 68 -17.47 -18.04 -13.98
CA PRO A 68 -17.13 -19.28 -14.65
C PRO A 68 -15.89 -19.08 -15.52
N ARG A 69 -14.87 -19.93 -15.34
CA ARG A 69 -13.64 -19.91 -16.13
C ARG A 69 -13.71 -20.96 -17.24
N LYS A 70 -13.51 -20.55 -18.49
CA LYS A 70 -13.33 -21.47 -19.62
C LYS A 70 -11.92 -21.34 -20.18
N LYS A 71 -11.16 -22.44 -20.16
CA LYS A 71 -9.76 -22.50 -20.63
C LYS A 71 -8.87 -21.39 -20.02
N GLY A 72 -9.01 -21.14 -18.72
CA GLY A 72 -8.23 -20.12 -18.00
C GLY A 72 -8.76 -18.68 -18.13
N ARG A 73 -9.71 -18.42 -19.05
CA ARG A 73 -10.31 -17.10 -19.29
C ARG A 73 -11.61 -16.96 -18.49
N THR A 74 -11.77 -15.82 -17.84
CA THR A 74 -13.01 -15.45 -17.15
C THR A 74 -14.07 -15.12 -18.19
N VAL A 75 -15.24 -15.76 -18.13
CA VAL A 75 -16.33 -15.51 -19.10
C VAL A 75 -16.74 -14.04 -19.05
N GLY A 76 -16.89 -13.41 -20.22
CA GLY A 76 -17.33 -12.01 -20.34
C GLY A 76 -16.22 -10.95 -20.24
N ILE A 77 -15.05 -11.29 -19.65
CA ILE A 77 -13.92 -10.36 -19.52
C ILE A 77 -12.69 -10.93 -20.24
N GLY A 78 -12.71 -10.88 -21.59
CA GLY A 78 -11.71 -11.47 -22.48
C GLY A 78 -10.26 -11.01 -22.29
N SER A 79 -9.69 -10.28 -23.24
CA SER A 79 -8.28 -9.82 -23.18
C SER A 79 -8.03 -8.76 -22.11
N VAL A 80 -9.07 -8.05 -21.67
CA VAL A 80 -8.94 -6.95 -20.69
C VAL A 80 -8.46 -7.47 -19.33
N ASN A 81 -8.89 -8.68 -18.92
CA ASN A 81 -8.38 -9.28 -17.69
C ASN A 81 -6.89 -9.64 -17.80
N GLU A 82 -6.44 -10.14 -18.95
CA GLU A 82 -5.02 -10.46 -19.18
C GLU A 82 -4.13 -9.21 -19.13
N VAL A 83 -4.57 -8.09 -19.72
CA VAL A 83 -3.82 -6.82 -19.68
C VAL A 83 -3.79 -6.25 -18.26
N ALA A 84 -4.92 -6.26 -17.54
CA ALA A 84 -4.97 -5.83 -16.15
C ALA A 84 -4.07 -6.69 -15.26
N ARG A 85 -4.08 -8.02 -15.44
CA ARG A 85 -3.18 -8.97 -14.76
C ARG A 85 -1.71 -8.71 -15.07
N ALA A 86 -1.36 -8.49 -16.34
CA ALA A 86 0.01 -8.20 -16.74
C ALA A 86 0.49 -6.85 -16.15
N THR A 87 -0.39 -5.87 -16.14
CA THR A 87 -0.10 -4.54 -15.57
C THR A 87 0.05 -4.60 -14.06
N SER A 88 -0.86 -5.29 -13.36
CA SER A 88 -0.81 -5.55 -11.91
C SER A 88 0.43 -6.36 -11.53
N SER A 89 0.77 -7.39 -12.30
CA SER A 89 1.99 -8.19 -12.10
C SER A 89 3.25 -7.33 -12.27
N TYR A 90 3.28 -6.43 -13.26
CA TYR A 90 4.39 -5.53 -13.46
C TYR A 90 4.53 -4.52 -12.31
N SER A 91 3.45 -3.86 -11.88
CA SER A 91 3.48 -2.92 -10.75
C SER A 91 3.83 -3.61 -9.43
N SER A 92 3.28 -4.80 -9.18
CA SER A 92 3.59 -5.62 -8.02
C SER A 92 5.06 -6.03 -7.97
N ARG A 93 5.62 -6.51 -9.10
CA ARG A 93 7.04 -6.82 -9.20
C ARG A 93 7.91 -5.59 -8.93
N ARG A 94 7.55 -4.45 -9.50
CA ARG A 94 8.27 -3.19 -9.32
C ARG A 94 8.23 -2.72 -7.86
N ALA A 95 7.08 -2.85 -7.19
CA ALA A 95 6.93 -2.55 -5.77
C ALA A 95 7.78 -3.50 -4.89
N GLN A 96 7.80 -4.80 -5.21
CA GLN A 96 8.64 -5.78 -4.50
C GLN A 96 10.13 -5.49 -4.68
N GLU A 97 10.57 -5.17 -5.90
CA GLU A 97 11.95 -4.78 -6.19
C GLU A 97 12.34 -3.50 -5.43
N THR A 98 11.45 -2.51 -5.34
CA THR A 98 11.70 -1.30 -4.54
C THR A 98 11.79 -1.60 -3.05
N SER A 99 10.92 -2.45 -2.50
CA SER A 99 11.01 -2.84 -1.08
C SER A 99 12.28 -3.62 -0.79
N GLN A 100 12.73 -4.48 -1.72
CA GLN A 100 14.00 -5.19 -1.58
C GLN A 100 15.19 -4.23 -1.61
N MET A 101 15.19 -3.25 -2.51
CA MET A 101 16.23 -2.23 -2.55
C MET A 101 16.24 -1.39 -1.28
N GLN A 102 15.07 -0.98 -0.78
CA GLN A 102 14.95 -0.22 0.45
C GLN A 102 15.55 -0.98 1.65
N ALA A 103 15.16 -2.24 1.84
CA ALA A 103 15.70 -3.06 2.92
C ALA A 103 17.24 -3.22 2.84
N ARG A 104 17.79 -3.28 1.62
CA ARG A 104 19.25 -3.32 1.42
C ARG A 104 19.91 -1.98 1.78
N LEU A 105 19.28 -0.85 1.46
CA LEU A 105 19.77 0.47 1.85
C LEU A 105 19.71 0.66 3.37
N ASP A 106 18.62 0.25 4.01
CA ASP A 106 18.46 0.30 5.47
C ASP A 106 19.56 -0.53 6.16
N THR A 107 19.80 -1.75 5.67
CA THR A 107 20.90 -2.60 6.18
C THR A 107 22.27 -1.94 5.99
N GLN A 108 22.49 -1.25 4.87
CA GLN A 108 23.75 -0.52 4.65
C GLN A 108 23.87 0.69 5.58
N GLN A 109 22.77 1.40 5.81
CA GLN A 109 22.74 2.54 6.73
C GLN A 109 23.07 2.09 8.16
N GLU A 110 22.46 1.02 8.65
CA GLU A 110 22.76 0.46 9.98
C GLU A 110 24.24 0.07 10.12
N ARG A 111 24.83 -0.51 9.07
CA ARG A 111 26.26 -0.86 9.06
C ARG A 111 27.17 0.38 9.11
N LEU A 112 26.80 1.46 8.42
CA LEU A 112 27.54 2.72 8.46
C LEU A 112 27.39 3.40 9.82
N ASP A 113 26.18 3.45 10.38
CA ASP A 113 25.90 4.00 11.71
C ASP A 113 26.69 3.25 12.80
N SER A 114 26.78 1.91 12.70
CA SER A 114 27.59 1.09 13.61
C SER A 114 29.09 1.39 13.52
N LEU A 115 29.61 1.56 12.30
CA LEU A 115 31.01 1.93 12.08
C LEU A 115 31.31 3.34 12.61
N GLU A 116 30.38 4.27 12.43
CA GLU A 116 30.50 5.63 12.94
C GLU A 116 30.57 5.64 14.48
N ASN A 117 29.68 4.91 15.15
CA ASN A 117 29.71 4.79 16.61
C ASN A 117 31.02 4.18 17.12
N LEU A 118 31.58 3.18 16.43
CA LEU A 118 32.87 2.60 16.78
C LEU A 118 34.02 3.63 16.63
N LEU A 119 33.99 4.46 15.59
CA LEU A 119 34.96 5.54 15.40
C LEU A 119 34.86 6.59 16.51
N ASP A 120 33.65 6.94 16.96
CA ASP A 120 33.44 7.86 18.08
C ASP A 120 33.98 7.29 19.40
N ILE A 121 33.77 6.00 19.66
CA ILE A 121 34.35 5.31 20.84
C ILE A 121 35.88 5.37 20.80
N MET A 122 36.50 5.10 19.65
CA MET A 122 37.97 5.15 19.52
C MET A 122 38.54 6.57 19.62
N ALA A 123 37.77 7.57 19.19
CA ALA A 123 38.13 8.97 19.34
C ALA A 123 37.90 9.51 20.77
N MET A 124 37.19 8.76 21.61
CA MET A 124 36.96 9.11 23.01
C MET A 124 38.29 9.07 23.79
N GLY A 125 38.82 10.26 24.11
CA GLY A 125 40.13 10.41 24.74
C GLY A 125 41.29 10.72 23.79
N ASN A 126 41.04 10.87 22.48
CA ASN A 126 42.05 11.31 21.50
C ASN A 126 41.62 12.60 20.77
N PRO A 127 42.07 13.79 21.23
CA PRO A 127 41.62 15.06 20.66
C PRO A 127 42.07 15.28 19.20
N ASN A 128 43.18 14.67 18.78
CA ASN A 128 43.62 14.74 17.38
C ASN A 128 42.68 13.94 16.46
N MET A 129 42.23 12.77 16.92
CA MET A 129 41.30 11.93 16.17
C MET A 129 39.90 12.55 16.10
N GLN A 130 39.44 13.19 17.18
CA GLN A 130 38.17 13.94 17.19
C GLN A 130 38.15 15.04 16.15
N ARG A 131 39.23 15.85 16.08
CA ARG A 131 39.35 16.92 15.08
C ARG A 131 39.38 16.37 13.64
N ALA A 132 40.09 15.26 13.43
CA ALA A 132 40.17 14.62 12.12
C ALA A 132 38.80 14.02 11.68
N LEU A 133 38.05 13.41 12.59
CA LEU A 133 36.70 12.89 12.30
C LEU A 133 35.70 14.02 12.03
N ALA A 134 35.73 15.10 12.81
CA ALA A 134 34.87 16.27 12.59
C ALA A 134 35.10 16.89 11.21
N ALA A 135 36.37 17.10 10.81
CA ALA A 135 36.70 17.61 9.49
C ALA A 135 36.24 16.67 8.36
N ARG A 136 36.29 15.35 8.60
CA ARG A 136 35.86 14.35 7.61
C ARG A 136 34.35 14.24 7.48
N ARG A 137 33.60 14.40 8.57
CA ARG A 137 32.13 14.52 8.57
C ARG A 137 31.67 15.74 7.78
N GLU A 138 32.33 16.89 8.01
CA GLU A 138 32.06 18.13 7.28
C GLU A 138 32.34 17.99 5.78
N ALA A 139 33.46 17.36 5.40
CA ALA A 139 33.81 17.12 3.99
C ALA A 139 32.84 16.17 3.26
N LEU A 140 32.18 15.28 4.01
CA LEU A 140 31.17 14.34 3.48
C LEU A 140 29.74 14.90 3.56
N GLY A 141 29.55 16.11 4.09
CA GLY A 141 28.22 16.68 4.32
C GLY A 141 27.38 15.90 5.33
N MET A 142 28.03 15.09 6.18
CA MET A 142 27.38 14.34 7.25
C MET A 142 27.17 15.29 8.43
N GLN A 143 25.97 15.88 8.54
CA GLN A 143 25.58 16.56 9.77
C GLN A 143 25.30 15.51 10.85
N GLN A 144 25.84 15.75 12.06
CA GLN A 144 25.60 14.89 13.22
C GLN A 144 24.09 14.74 13.41
N ARG A 145 23.57 13.51 13.39
CA ARG A 145 22.16 13.24 13.65
C ARG A 145 21.93 13.53 15.14
N ASP A 146 21.12 14.53 15.45
CA ASP A 146 20.60 14.71 16.80
C ASP A 146 19.95 13.39 17.25
N PRO A 147 20.22 12.91 18.48
CA PRO A 147 19.65 11.66 19.00
C PRO A 147 18.12 11.72 19.23
N GLU A 148 17.45 12.82 18.84
CA GLU A 148 16.03 13.08 19.05
C GLU A 148 15.29 13.29 17.72
N SER A 149 15.36 12.32 16.82
CA SER A 149 14.41 12.22 15.70
C SER A 149 13.96 10.77 15.55
N THR A 150 13.56 10.16 16.67
CA THR A 150 12.50 9.16 16.61
C THR A 150 11.21 9.96 16.46
N ASP A 151 10.82 10.29 15.23
CA ASP A 151 9.48 10.82 15.01
C ASP A 151 8.47 9.70 15.34
N PRO A 152 7.57 9.91 16.31
CA PRO A 152 6.42 9.04 16.45
C PRO A 152 5.54 9.19 15.20
N VAL A 153 5.09 8.05 14.69
CA VAL A 153 4.02 7.91 13.70
C VAL A 153 2.95 9.00 13.92
N GLY A 154 2.71 9.75 12.85
CA GLY A 154 1.97 11.00 12.87
C GLY A 154 0.56 10.91 13.43
N ALA A 155 0.23 11.92 14.24
CA ALA A 155 -1.14 12.35 14.48
C ALA A 155 -1.36 13.70 13.78
N GLY A 156 -2.16 13.65 12.71
CA GLY A 156 -3.08 14.67 12.20
C GLY A 156 -2.68 16.15 12.28
N THR A 157 -2.34 16.71 11.12
CA THR A 157 -2.46 18.14 10.85
C THR A 157 -3.92 18.58 10.76
N SER A 158 -4.22 19.71 11.42
CA SER A 158 -5.06 20.83 10.94
C SER A 158 -6.55 20.57 10.71
N GLY A 159 -7.51 21.39 11.14
CA GLY A 159 -7.49 22.74 11.69
C GLY A 159 -8.93 23.30 11.62
N GLU A 160 -9.18 24.32 12.44
CA GLU A 160 -10.25 25.33 12.32
C GLU A 160 -11.72 24.90 12.59
N ASP A 161 -12.32 25.39 13.68
CA ASP A 161 -13.15 26.61 13.58
C ASP A 161 -13.36 27.29 14.96
N ARG A 162 -13.62 28.60 14.88
CA ARG A 162 -13.70 29.64 15.90
C ARG A 162 -14.99 29.63 16.75
N ALA A 163 -14.92 30.51 17.77
CA ALA A 163 -15.98 31.11 18.60
C ALA A 163 -16.18 30.38 19.95
N ASP A 164 -16.19 31.03 21.12
CA ASP A 164 -16.42 32.44 21.41
C ASP A 164 -15.81 32.89 22.75
N ARG A 165 -15.70 34.20 22.83
CA ARG A 165 -15.16 35.06 23.89
C ARG A 165 -16.21 35.27 25.00
N LEU A 166 -15.75 35.44 26.25
CA LEU A 166 -16.43 36.09 27.41
C LEU A 166 -17.60 35.26 28.00
N LEU A 167 -17.67 34.95 29.29
CA LEU A 167 -17.44 35.72 30.52
C LEU A 167 -16.87 34.84 31.64
#